data_AF-A0A3B9VDK0-F1
#
_entry.id   AF-A0A3B9VDK0-F1
#
_cell.length_a   1.000
_cell.length_b   1.000
_cell.length_c   1.000
_cell.angle_alpha   90.00
_cell.angle_beta   90.00
_cell.angle_gamma   90.00
#
_symmetry.space_group_name_H-M   'P 1'
#
loop_
_entity.id
_entity.type
_entity.pdbx_description
1 polymer ?
#
loop_
_entity_poly.entity_id
_entity_poly.type
_entity_poly.pdbx_seq_one_letter_code
_entity_poly.pdbx_strand_id
1 'polypeptide(L)'
;MVEKKIKVEIEESGDLAGEIIFEKRSKIYQAKVSGTFRKLKTIVSYLFLLAFFAMPFLRYERAGDMPDQAVMVDLTLRKFFFFAIEIWPQEAYYFIGLLVFSAIFLFFITSLFGRVWCGYACPQTIFSDLFYRVEEFVEGSYQKRQRQDKKVFTRKVLPKKILKHSIWLALSLLTGATVTFYFADAYKTVSNIITLQASYSVYFWTLFLTATTYIFAGFAREYICIYACPYARFQGAMMDADSLVVTYDEVRGEPRGKQNSHIDTESDCVDCYRCVVVCPVGIDIRDGQQYQCINCGLCVDACNDIMTKLKKPDNLIRYDTLRNLNREAKGLSSNFKILRPRTII
;
A
#
# COMPACT_ATOMS: atom_id res chain seq x y z
N MET A 1 7.03 -10.53 -39.37
CA MET A 1 6.08 -9.40 -39.34
C MET A 1 4.67 -9.96 -39.31
N VAL A 2 4.08 -10.09 -38.11
CA VAL A 2 2.65 -10.41 -37.93
C VAL A 2 2.18 -9.51 -36.79
N GLU A 3 1.67 -8.35 -37.17
CA GLU A 3 0.98 -7.41 -36.29
C GLU A 3 -0.31 -8.09 -35.81
N LYS A 4 -0.27 -8.64 -34.59
CA LYS A 4 -1.52 -9.09 -33.94
C LYS A 4 -2.19 -7.86 -33.34
N LYS A 5 -2.88 -7.08 -34.19
CA LYS A 5 -3.83 -6.05 -33.75
C LYS A 5 -4.85 -6.75 -32.86
N ILE A 6 -4.78 -6.49 -31.55
CA ILE A 6 -5.84 -6.83 -30.62
C ILE A 6 -6.97 -5.87 -30.97
N LYS A 7 -7.88 -6.33 -31.82
CA LYS A 7 -9.13 -5.65 -32.16
C LYS A 7 -9.99 -5.71 -30.91
N VAL A 8 -10.06 -4.61 -30.17
CA VAL A 8 -11.10 -4.42 -29.16
C VAL A 8 -12.34 -4.05 -29.96
N GLU A 9 -13.22 -5.03 -30.20
CA GLU A 9 -14.56 -4.76 -30.69
C GLU A 9 -15.32 -4.09 -29.56
N ILE A 10 -15.50 -2.77 -29.69
CA ILE A 10 -16.47 -2.01 -28.92
C ILE A 10 -17.79 -2.24 -29.64
N GLU A 11 -18.69 -3.00 -29.01
CA GLU A 11 -20.10 -3.00 -29.39
C GLU A 11 -20.63 -1.57 -29.21
N GLU A 12 -20.80 -0.85 -30.31
CA GLU A 12 -21.58 0.38 -30.36
C GLU A 12 -23.04 0.02 -30.06
N SER A 13 -23.38 -0.01 -28.77
CA SER A 13 -24.77 0.07 -28.33
C SER A 13 -25.19 1.53 -28.46
N GLY A 14 -26.19 1.74 -29.32
CA GLY A 14 -26.67 3.06 -29.72
C GLY A 14 -27.14 3.94 -28.57
N ASP A 15 -27.02 5.24 -28.81
CA ASP A 15 -27.81 6.33 -28.23
C ASP A 15 -28.08 6.29 -26.73
N LEU A 16 -27.01 6.37 -25.94
CA LEU A 16 -27.03 7.09 -24.66
C LEU A 16 -25.67 7.77 -24.49
N ALA A 17 -25.62 9.09 -24.69
CA ALA A 17 -24.53 9.96 -24.26
C ALA A 17 -24.49 10.00 -22.72
N GLY A 18 -24.18 8.86 -22.11
CA GLY A 18 -23.83 8.73 -20.71
C GLY A 18 -22.32 8.79 -20.60
N GLU A 19 -21.82 9.82 -19.94
CA GLU A 19 -20.43 9.90 -19.50
C GLU A 19 -20.07 8.57 -18.81
N ILE A 20 -19.01 7.89 -19.25
CA ILE A 20 -18.55 6.67 -18.58
C ILE A 20 -17.93 7.10 -17.25
N ILE A 21 -18.75 7.22 -16.21
CA ILE A 21 -18.31 7.67 -14.86
C ILE A 21 -17.34 6.65 -14.22
N PHE A 22 -17.33 5.40 -14.69
CA PHE A 22 -16.42 4.35 -14.21
C PHE A 22 -15.88 3.48 -15.34
N GLU A 23 -14.61 3.68 -15.73
CA GLU A 23 -13.90 2.75 -16.60
C GLU A 23 -13.58 1.44 -15.84
N LYS A 24 -13.94 0.30 -16.43
CA LYS A 24 -13.69 -1.03 -15.87
C LYS A 24 -12.18 -1.32 -15.84
N ARG A 25 -11.52 -1.00 -14.72
CA ARG A 25 -10.10 -1.31 -14.54
C ARG A 25 -9.85 -2.81 -14.56
N SER A 26 -8.90 -3.23 -15.39
CA SER A 26 -8.39 -4.60 -15.38
C SER A 26 -7.65 -4.89 -14.08
N LYS A 27 -7.85 -6.09 -13.52
CA LYS A 27 -7.12 -6.56 -12.34
C LYS A 27 -5.61 -6.39 -12.51
N ILE A 28 -4.97 -5.74 -11.53
CA ILE A 28 -3.53 -5.50 -11.54
C ILE A 28 -2.79 -6.78 -11.11
N TYR A 29 -1.90 -7.26 -11.97
CA TYR A 29 -0.97 -8.34 -11.64
C TYR A 29 0.42 -7.73 -11.42
N GLN A 30 0.69 -7.35 -10.18
CA GLN A 30 1.99 -6.81 -9.83
C GLN A 30 3.08 -7.87 -10.07
N ALA A 31 4.25 -7.45 -10.54
CA ALA A 31 5.40 -8.32 -10.66
C ALA A 31 6.35 -8.20 -9.47
N LYS A 32 7.08 -9.28 -9.20
CA LYS A 32 8.17 -9.30 -8.24
C LYS A 32 9.21 -8.23 -8.59
N VAL A 33 9.68 -7.52 -7.59
CA VAL A 33 10.78 -6.56 -7.67
C VAL A 33 11.72 -6.82 -6.49
N SER A 34 12.98 -6.50 -6.67
CA SER A 34 14.02 -6.51 -5.64
C SER A 34 14.73 -5.18 -5.66
N GLY A 35 15.18 -4.68 -4.51
CA GLY A 35 15.88 -3.41 -4.41
C GLY A 35 15.74 -2.81 -3.03
N THR A 36 16.19 -1.57 -2.88
CA THR A 36 16.26 -0.89 -1.59
C THR A 36 14.87 -0.54 -1.08
N PHE A 37 14.01 0.02 -1.93
CA PHE A 37 12.66 0.43 -1.50
C PHE A 37 11.77 -0.76 -1.20
N ARG A 38 11.92 -1.87 -1.95
CA ARG A 38 11.25 -3.14 -1.66
C ARG A 38 11.71 -3.72 -0.33
N LYS A 39 13.01 -3.70 -0.03
CA LYS A 39 13.53 -4.16 1.27
C LYS A 39 12.98 -3.30 2.41
N LEU A 40 13.09 -1.98 2.29
CA LEU A 40 12.56 -1.04 3.28
C LEU A 40 11.06 -1.25 3.53
N LYS A 41 10.25 -1.30 2.47
CA LYS A 41 8.81 -1.55 2.57
C LYS A 41 8.51 -2.87 3.26
N THR A 42 9.31 -3.91 3.00
CA THR A 42 9.16 -5.23 3.64
C THR A 42 9.48 -5.18 5.14
N ILE A 43 10.59 -4.55 5.51
CA ILE A 43 11.00 -4.40 6.92
C ILE A 43 9.92 -3.63 7.69
N VAL A 44 9.52 -2.47 7.16
CA VAL A 44 8.50 -1.61 7.80
C VAL A 44 7.18 -2.38 7.93
N SER A 45 6.72 -3.05 6.87
CA SER A 45 5.49 -3.84 6.91
C SER A 45 5.53 -4.93 7.97
N TYR A 46 6.63 -5.68 8.08
CA TYR A 46 6.75 -6.74 9.09
C TYR A 46 6.88 -6.19 10.50
N LEU A 47 7.54 -5.05 10.70
CA LEU A 47 7.62 -4.39 11.99
C LEU A 47 6.23 -3.95 12.47
N PHE A 48 5.42 -3.33 11.60
CA PHE A 48 4.05 -2.94 11.93
C PHE A 48 3.14 -4.14 12.17
N LEU A 49 3.23 -5.20 11.36
CA LEU A 49 2.46 -6.43 11.57
C LEU A 49 2.86 -7.11 12.88
N LEU A 50 4.16 -7.19 13.18
CA LEU A 50 4.66 -7.76 14.44
C LEU A 50 4.14 -6.95 15.63
N ALA A 51 4.26 -5.62 15.59
CA ALA A 51 3.72 -4.76 16.65
C ALA A 51 2.21 -4.97 16.80
N PHE A 52 1.46 -4.96 15.70
CA PHE A 52 0.01 -5.14 15.72
C PHE A 52 -0.42 -6.49 16.32
N PHE A 53 0.25 -7.59 15.97
CA PHE A 53 -0.08 -8.94 16.45
C PHE A 53 0.45 -9.24 17.84
N ALA A 54 1.63 -8.73 18.21
CA ALA A 54 2.27 -9.06 19.48
C ALA A 54 1.79 -8.17 20.64
N MET A 55 1.44 -6.92 20.38
CA MET A 55 1.14 -5.92 21.41
C MET A 55 0.01 -6.33 22.38
N PRO A 56 -1.09 -6.97 21.96
CA PRO A 56 -2.12 -7.46 22.90
C PRO A 56 -1.64 -8.57 23.84
N PHE A 57 -0.59 -9.31 23.49
CA PHE A 57 -0.07 -10.42 24.30
C PHE A 57 1.02 -9.98 25.28
N LEU A 58 1.51 -8.75 25.17
CA LEU A 58 2.48 -8.23 26.12
C LEU A 58 1.80 -8.04 27.48
N ARG A 59 2.33 -8.69 28.50
CA ARG A 59 1.91 -8.52 29.88
C ARG A 59 2.64 -7.34 30.52
N TYR A 60 1.92 -6.56 31.32
CA TYR A 60 2.45 -5.44 32.08
C TYR A 60 1.72 -5.36 33.41
N GLU A 61 2.43 -5.67 34.49
CA GLU A 61 1.90 -5.64 35.85
C GLU A 61 1.61 -4.21 36.27
N ARG A 62 0.40 -3.97 36.78
CA ARG A 62 -0.06 -2.68 37.32
C ARG A 62 -0.50 -2.86 38.76
N ALA A 63 -0.41 -1.78 39.53
CA ALA A 63 -0.83 -1.82 40.93
C ALA A 63 -2.35 -1.98 41.05
N GLY A 64 -2.79 -2.92 41.89
CA GLY A 64 -4.22 -3.21 42.13
C GLY A 64 -4.79 -4.31 41.24
N ASP A 65 -6.12 -4.49 41.28
CA ASP A 65 -6.87 -5.53 40.53
C ASP A 65 -7.14 -5.11 39.08
N MET A 66 -6.14 -4.51 38.43
CA MET A 66 -6.26 -4.03 37.05
C MET A 66 -5.81 -5.09 36.04
N PRO A 67 -6.33 -5.08 34.80
CA PRO A 67 -5.90 -6.02 33.77
C PRO A 67 -4.39 -5.93 33.53
N ASP A 68 -3.72 -7.07 33.41
CA ASP A 68 -2.26 -7.20 33.25
C ASP A 68 -1.82 -7.13 31.78
N GLN A 69 -2.66 -6.63 30.86
CA GLN A 69 -2.34 -6.48 29.45
C GLN A 69 -1.71 -5.09 29.15
N ALA A 70 -0.60 -5.03 28.43
CA ALA A 70 0.13 -3.78 28.20
C ALA A 70 -0.70 -2.75 27.42
N VAL A 71 -1.38 -3.16 26.35
CA VAL A 71 -2.24 -2.26 25.56
C VAL A 71 -3.63 -2.85 25.46
N MET A 72 -4.61 -2.15 26.04
CA MET A 72 -5.98 -2.62 26.10
C MET A 72 -6.96 -1.46 26.22
N VAL A 73 -8.10 -1.57 25.55
CA VAL A 73 -9.26 -0.70 25.71
C VAL A 73 -10.32 -1.47 26.50
N ASP A 74 -10.38 -1.25 27.81
CA ASP A 74 -11.34 -1.92 28.67
C ASP A 74 -12.67 -1.17 28.67
N LEU A 75 -13.69 -1.79 28.07
CA LEU A 75 -15.04 -1.21 28.00
C LEU A 75 -15.79 -1.28 29.34
N THR A 76 -15.40 -2.18 30.26
CA THR A 76 -16.02 -2.36 31.57
C THR A 76 -15.55 -1.28 32.54
N LEU A 77 -14.23 -1.11 32.63
CA LEU A 77 -13.60 -0.05 33.43
C LEU A 77 -13.67 1.31 32.74
N ARG A 78 -14.02 1.32 31.43
CA ARG A 78 -14.01 2.51 30.55
C ARG A 78 -12.64 3.19 30.56
N LYS A 79 -11.55 2.41 30.59
CA LYS A 79 -10.18 2.92 30.63
C LYS A 79 -9.40 2.45 29.42
N PHE A 80 -8.52 3.31 28.93
CA PHE A 80 -7.49 2.93 27.95
C PHE A 80 -6.19 2.71 28.70
N PHE A 81 -5.58 1.56 28.48
CA PHE A 81 -4.31 1.18 29.08
C PHE A 81 -3.22 1.17 28.00
N PHE A 82 -2.12 1.88 28.27
CA PHE A 82 -0.91 1.85 27.47
C PHE A 82 0.31 1.77 28.39
N PHE A 83 0.74 0.56 28.68
CA PHE A 83 1.74 0.23 29.70
C PHE A 83 1.36 0.82 31.07
N ALA A 84 2.16 1.75 31.60
CA ALA A 84 1.90 2.46 32.85
C ALA A 84 0.86 3.58 32.73
N ILE A 85 0.52 3.97 31.49
CA ILE A 85 -0.37 5.10 31.24
C ILE A 85 -1.81 4.58 31.28
N GLU A 86 -2.59 5.10 32.23
CA GLU A 86 -4.03 4.89 32.33
C GLU A 86 -4.74 6.16 31.88
N ILE A 87 -5.46 6.11 30.77
CA ILE A 87 -6.22 7.25 30.27
C ILE A 87 -7.69 7.05 30.64
N TRP A 88 -8.19 7.96 31.46
CA TRP A 88 -9.61 8.01 31.84
C TRP A 88 -10.43 8.71 30.74
N PRO A 89 -11.74 8.42 30.59
CA PRO A 89 -12.58 9.10 29.61
C PRO A 89 -12.64 10.61 29.79
N GLN A 90 -12.54 11.10 31.03
CA GLN A 90 -12.50 12.53 31.36
C GLN A 90 -11.19 13.18 30.88
N GLU A 91 -10.12 12.39 30.74
CA GLU A 91 -8.81 12.79 30.24
C GLU A 91 -8.69 12.58 28.72
N ALA A 92 -9.81 12.36 28.03
CA ALA A 92 -9.84 12.23 26.57
C ALA A 92 -9.26 13.46 25.84
N TYR A 93 -9.09 14.61 26.52
CA TYR A 93 -8.40 15.75 25.94
C TYR A 93 -6.92 15.46 25.62
N TYR A 94 -6.22 14.58 26.35
CA TYR A 94 -4.88 14.12 25.96
C TYR A 94 -4.92 13.34 24.65
N PHE A 95 -5.92 12.49 24.48
CA PHE A 95 -6.12 11.72 23.25
C PHE A 95 -6.49 12.64 22.07
N ILE A 96 -7.38 13.62 22.29
CA ILE A 96 -7.73 14.63 21.27
C ILE A 96 -6.50 15.46 20.89
N GLY A 97 -5.72 15.94 21.88
CA GLY A 97 -4.47 16.66 21.63
C GLY A 97 -3.48 15.84 20.81
N LEU A 98 -3.32 14.55 21.14
CA LEU A 98 -2.50 13.62 20.38
C LEU A 98 -3.03 13.41 18.94
N LEU A 99 -4.34 13.31 18.75
CA LEU A 99 -4.94 13.18 17.42
C LEU A 99 -4.73 14.44 16.57
N VAL A 100 -4.90 15.63 17.15
CA VAL A 100 -4.66 16.92 16.48
C VAL A 100 -3.19 17.04 16.11
N PHE A 101 -2.28 16.77 17.05
CA PHE A 101 -0.85 16.75 16.79
C PHE A 101 -0.49 15.75 15.69
N SER A 102 -1.05 14.53 15.76
CA SER A 102 -0.81 13.50 14.75
C SER A 102 -1.30 13.93 13.37
N ALA A 103 -2.47 14.60 13.29
CA ALA A 103 -3.00 15.11 12.03
C ALA A 103 -2.09 16.21 11.45
N ILE A 104 -1.69 17.20 12.25
CA ILE A 104 -0.76 18.27 11.84
C ILE A 104 0.59 17.67 11.41
N PHE A 105 1.13 16.75 12.20
CA PHE A 105 2.40 16.08 11.90
C PHE A 105 2.33 15.30 10.58
N LEU A 106 1.23 14.58 10.35
CA LEU A 106 1.01 13.84 9.12
C LEU A 106 0.80 14.79 7.91
N PHE A 107 0.20 15.97 8.09
CA PHE A 107 0.17 17.02 7.06
C PHE A 107 1.56 17.56 6.75
N PHE A 108 2.34 17.87 7.79
CA PHE A 108 3.72 18.32 7.65
C PHE A 108 4.57 17.29 6.89
N ILE A 109 4.55 16.01 7.30
CA ILE A 109 5.25 14.93 6.62
C ILE A 109 4.74 14.75 5.18
N THR A 110 3.44 14.89 4.94
CA THR A 110 2.88 14.78 3.58
C THR A 110 3.35 15.92 2.68
N SER A 111 3.43 17.14 3.21
CA SER A 111 3.93 18.28 2.43
C SER A 111 5.40 18.08 2.01
N LEU A 112 6.23 17.48 2.87
CA LEU A 112 7.65 17.26 2.62
C LEU A 112 7.93 16.02 1.77
N PHE A 113 7.33 14.89 2.13
CA PHE A 113 7.67 13.56 1.59
C PHE A 113 6.52 12.95 0.78
N GLY A 114 5.50 13.74 0.43
CA GLY A 114 4.34 13.29 -0.30
C GLY A 114 3.61 12.14 0.40
N ARG A 115 3.22 11.12 -0.36
CA ARG A 115 2.36 10.03 0.15
C ARG A 115 3.13 8.85 0.77
N VAL A 116 4.31 9.07 1.37
CA VAL A 116 5.14 8.01 1.98
C VAL A 116 4.37 7.19 3.03
N TRP A 117 3.49 7.80 3.82
CA TRP A 117 2.61 7.05 4.74
C TRP A 117 1.79 5.97 4.02
N CYS A 118 1.13 6.33 2.91
CA CYS A 118 0.39 5.38 2.08
C CYS A 118 1.28 4.27 1.53
N GLY A 119 2.52 4.60 1.14
CA GLY A 119 3.47 3.65 0.58
C GLY A 119 4.01 2.62 1.58
N TYR A 120 4.21 3.00 2.84
CA TYR A 120 4.99 2.21 3.80
C TYR A 120 4.23 1.77 5.06
N ALA A 121 3.32 2.59 5.60
CA ALA A 121 2.73 2.37 6.93
C ALA A 121 1.21 2.17 6.93
N CYS A 122 0.52 2.59 5.86
CA CYS A 122 -0.93 2.46 5.76
C CYS A 122 -1.38 0.98 5.88
N PRO A 123 -2.29 0.63 6.82
CA PRO A 123 -2.73 -0.75 7.04
C PRO A 123 -3.26 -1.41 5.77
N GLN A 124 -4.09 -0.70 4.99
CA GLN A 124 -4.63 -1.21 3.73
C GLN A 124 -3.52 -1.65 2.76
N THR A 125 -2.44 -0.87 2.68
CA THR A 125 -1.30 -1.18 1.81
C THR A 125 -0.46 -2.33 2.36
N ILE A 126 -0.23 -2.39 3.68
CA ILE A 126 0.51 -3.48 4.32
C ILE A 126 -0.20 -4.82 4.10
N PHE A 127 -1.51 -4.89 4.37
CA PHE A 127 -2.28 -6.12 4.18
C PHE A 127 -2.41 -6.50 2.69
N SER A 128 -2.65 -5.53 1.80
CA SER A 128 -2.68 -5.81 0.36
C SER A 128 -1.33 -6.34 -0.16
N ASP A 129 -0.21 -5.79 0.31
CA ASP A 129 1.15 -6.24 -0.02
C ASP A 129 1.44 -7.64 0.56
N LEU A 130 0.92 -7.96 1.75
CA LEU A 130 0.98 -9.30 2.34
C LEU A 130 0.19 -10.32 1.51
N PHE A 131 -1.04 -10.00 1.10
CA PHE A 131 -1.88 -10.86 0.27
C PHE A 131 -1.26 -11.11 -1.10
N TYR A 132 -0.66 -10.06 -1.68
CA TYR A 132 0.11 -10.17 -2.92
C TYR A 132 1.32 -11.11 -2.78
N ARG A 133 2.06 -11.06 -1.66
CA ARG A 133 3.17 -12.00 -1.40
C ARG A 133 2.66 -13.44 -1.30
N VAL A 134 1.51 -13.67 -0.68
CA VAL A 134 0.87 -15.00 -0.62
C VAL A 134 0.51 -15.48 -2.03
N GLU A 135 -0.07 -14.62 -2.87
CA GLU A 135 -0.34 -14.95 -4.27
C GLU A 135 0.93 -15.31 -5.04
N GLU A 136 1.99 -14.53 -4.87
CA GLU A 136 3.28 -14.78 -5.53
C GLU A 136 3.89 -16.11 -5.09
N PHE A 137 3.80 -16.43 -3.80
CA PHE A 137 4.29 -17.68 -3.22
C PHE A 137 3.52 -18.90 -3.75
N VAL A 138 2.18 -18.84 -3.79
CA VAL A 138 1.33 -19.98 -4.15
C VAL A 138 1.19 -20.15 -5.68
N GLU A 139 0.95 -19.06 -6.40
CA GLU A 139 0.59 -19.09 -7.82
C GLU A 139 1.80 -18.81 -8.75
N GLY A 140 2.82 -18.12 -8.23
CA GLY A 140 4.07 -17.78 -8.92
C GLY A 140 4.08 -16.39 -9.57
N SER A 141 4.84 -16.24 -10.65
CA SER A 141 5.04 -14.96 -11.34
C SER A 141 3.72 -14.34 -11.85
N TYR A 142 3.72 -13.03 -12.05
CA TYR A 142 2.54 -12.28 -12.51
C TYR A 142 1.94 -12.84 -13.81
N GLN A 143 2.77 -13.25 -14.79
CA GLN A 143 2.31 -13.87 -16.04
C GLN A 143 1.65 -15.24 -15.80
N LYS A 144 2.17 -16.03 -14.86
CA LYS A 144 1.56 -17.31 -14.48
C LYS A 144 0.19 -17.07 -13.85
N ARG A 145 0.07 -16.10 -12.94
CA ARG A 145 -1.20 -15.71 -12.32
C ARG A 145 -2.24 -15.27 -13.34
N GLN A 146 -1.85 -14.39 -14.26
CA GLN A 146 -2.74 -13.92 -15.33
C GLN A 146 -3.24 -15.06 -16.24
N ARG A 147 -2.39 -16.04 -16.55
CA ARG A 147 -2.78 -17.23 -17.33
C ARG A 147 -3.67 -18.18 -16.53
N GLN A 148 -3.40 -18.34 -15.23
CA GLN A 148 -4.17 -19.21 -14.33
C GLN A 148 -5.58 -18.66 -14.08
N ASP A 149 -5.75 -17.34 -13.98
CA ASP A 149 -7.07 -16.70 -13.81
C ASP A 149 -7.99 -16.91 -15.01
N LYS A 150 -7.45 -17.24 -16.21
CA LYS A 150 -8.26 -17.65 -17.37
C LYS A 150 -8.68 -19.11 -17.36
N LYS A 151 -8.11 -19.95 -16.48
CA LYS A 151 -8.29 -21.42 -16.46
C LYS A 151 -8.51 -21.95 -15.04
N VAL A 152 -9.29 -21.23 -14.24
CA VAL A 152 -9.47 -21.47 -12.79
C VAL A 152 -9.92 -22.91 -12.47
N PHE A 153 -10.85 -23.47 -13.24
CA PHE A 153 -11.45 -24.79 -12.98
C PHE A 153 -10.59 -25.99 -13.43
N THR A 154 -9.31 -25.78 -13.78
CA THR A 154 -8.42 -26.88 -14.16
C THR A 154 -7.86 -27.59 -12.93
N ARG A 155 -7.72 -28.93 -12.96
CA ARG A 155 -7.13 -29.75 -11.87
C ARG A 155 -5.76 -29.26 -11.35
N LYS A 156 -4.98 -28.57 -12.19
CA LYS A 156 -3.67 -27.99 -11.82
C LYS A 156 -3.75 -26.61 -11.16
N VAL A 157 -4.86 -25.88 -11.33
CA VAL A 157 -5.02 -24.48 -10.90
C VAL A 157 -5.92 -24.38 -9.67
N LEU A 158 -7.03 -25.11 -9.66
CA LEU A 158 -8.00 -25.12 -8.56
C LEU A 158 -7.37 -25.33 -7.16
N PRO A 159 -6.48 -26.32 -6.92
CA PRO A 159 -5.88 -26.49 -5.60
C PRO A 159 -5.01 -25.30 -5.18
N LYS A 160 -4.35 -24.62 -6.12
CA LYS A 160 -3.56 -23.40 -5.82
C LYS A 160 -4.47 -22.24 -5.44
N LYS A 161 -5.62 -22.11 -6.11
CA LYS A 161 -6.62 -21.08 -5.79
C LYS A 161 -7.23 -21.32 -4.42
N ILE A 162 -7.61 -22.57 -4.11
CA ILE A 162 -8.09 -22.96 -2.79
C ILE A 162 -7.04 -22.64 -1.73
N LEU A 163 -5.79 -23.11 -1.90
CA LEU A 163 -4.71 -22.86 -0.96
C LEU A 163 -4.48 -21.36 -0.69
N LYS A 164 -4.44 -20.54 -1.76
CA LYS A 164 -4.34 -19.08 -1.61
C LYS A 164 -5.51 -18.53 -0.77
N HIS A 165 -6.75 -18.87 -1.12
CA HIS A 165 -7.92 -18.35 -0.42
C HIS A 165 -7.99 -18.84 1.03
N SER A 166 -7.54 -20.06 1.32
CA SER A 166 -7.39 -20.57 2.69
C SER A 166 -6.37 -19.75 3.48
N ILE A 167 -5.20 -19.44 2.90
CA ILE A 167 -4.20 -18.60 3.58
C ILE A 167 -4.72 -17.17 3.78
N TRP A 168 -5.39 -16.59 2.79
CA TRP A 168 -6.02 -15.27 2.94
C TRP A 168 -7.07 -15.25 4.04
N LEU A 169 -7.92 -16.27 4.11
CA LEU A 169 -8.94 -16.38 5.13
C LEU A 169 -8.31 -16.55 6.51
N ALA A 170 -7.27 -17.38 6.65
CA ALA A 170 -6.53 -17.55 7.90
C ALA A 170 -5.87 -16.24 8.37
N LEU A 171 -5.20 -15.50 7.47
CA LEU A 171 -4.63 -14.18 7.79
C LEU A 171 -5.70 -13.16 8.16
N SER A 172 -6.83 -13.17 7.47
CA SER A 172 -7.96 -12.28 7.78
C SER A 172 -8.58 -12.62 9.13
N LEU A 173 -8.71 -13.91 9.45
CA LEU A 173 -9.24 -14.39 10.73
C LEU A 173 -8.31 -14.01 11.88
N LEU A 174 -7.01 -14.22 11.70
CA LEU A 174 -6.01 -13.78 12.66
C LEU A 174 -6.08 -12.27 12.87
N THR A 175 -6.23 -11.48 11.80
CA THR A 175 -6.36 -10.02 11.88
C THR A 175 -7.63 -9.60 12.63
N GLY A 176 -8.78 -10.18 12.29
CA GLY A 176 -10.05 -9.88 12.95
C GLY A 176 -10.05 -10.25 14.43
N ALA A 177 -9.47 -11.39 14.78
CA ALA A 177 -9.32 -11.82 16.18
C ALA A 177 -8.34 -10.92 16.95
N THR A 178 -7.25 -10.50 16.32
CA THR A 178 -6.27 -9.61 16.96
C THR A 178 -6.89 -8.28 17.33
N VAL A 179 -7.77 -7.72 16.50
CA VAL A 179 -8.48 -6.49 16.87
C VAL A 179 -9.34 -6.71 18.12
N THR A 180 -10.02 -7.85 18.26
CA THR A 180 -10.83 -8.11 19.46
C THR A 180 -9.98 -8.30 20.71
N PHE A 181 -8.73 -8.77 20.58
CA PHE A 181 -7.77 -8.86 21.69
C PHE A 181 -7.33 -7.49 22.23
N TYR A 182 -7.54 -6.39 21.50
CA TYR A 182 -7.33 -5.05 22.05
C TYR A 182 -8.48 -4.59 22.97
N PHE A 183 -9.64 -5.25 22.95
CA PHE A 183 -10.83 -4.86 23.74
C PHE A 183 -11.14 -5.82 24.89
N ALA A 184 -10.52 -6.98 24.91
CA ALA A 184 -10.68 -8.01 25.93
C ALA A 184 -9.33 -8.70 26.14
N ASP A 185 -9.10 -9.26 27.33
CA ASP A 185 -7.85 -9.97 27.65
C ASP A 185 -7.48 -10.97 26.54
N ALA A 186 -6.29 -10.80 25.95
CA ALA A 186 -5.90 -11.54 24.75
C ALA A 186 -5.86 -13.05 24.98
N TYR A 187 -5.29 -13.52 26.09
CA TYR A 187 -5.12 -14.95 26.36
C TYR A 187 -6.46 -15.62 26.66
N LYS A 188 -7.30 -14.99 27.48
CA LYS A 188 -8.65 -15.46 27.79
C LYS A 188 -9.53 -15.46 26.55
N THR A 189 -9.44 -14.42 25.72
CA THR A 189 -10.22 -14.32 24.48
C THR A 189 -9.81 -15.39 23.47
N VAL A 190 -8.51 -15.64 23.29
CA VAL A 190 -8.00 -16.76 22.48
C VAL A 190 -8.55 -18.09 22.99
N SER A 191 -8.42 -18.36 24.29
CA SER A 191 -8.93 -19.60 24.90
C SER A 191 -10.44 -19.76 24.65
N ASN A 192 -11.22 -18.71 24.89
CA ASN A 192 -12.68 -18.73 24.73
C ASN A 192 -13.12 -18.92 23.28
N ILE A 193 -12.39 -18.38 22.31
CA ILE A 193 -12.67 -18.60 20.89
C ILE A 193 -12.41 -20.07 20.52
N ILE A 194 -11.31 -20.65 21.01
CA ILE A 194 -10.94 -22.05 20.73
C ILE A 194 -11.91 -23.03 21.41
N THR A 195 -12.35 -22.75 22.64
CA THR A 195 -13.31 -23.59 23.39
C THR A 195 -14.76 -23.37 22.98
N LEU A 196 -15.01 -22.50 22.01
CA LEU A 196 -16.35 -22.09 21.56
C LEU A 196 -17.20 -21.38 22.64
N GLN A 197 -16.57 -20.80 23.66
CA GLN A 197 -17.22 -20.15 24.80
C GLN A 197 -17.17 -18.61 24.77
N ALA A 198 -16.62 -18.00 23.71
CA ALA A 198 -16.60 -16.55 23.60
C ALA A 198 -18.01 -15.95 23.48
N SER A 199 -18.15 -14.67 23.86
CA SER A 199 -19.44 -13.98 23.74
C SER A 199 -19.83 -13.75 22.28
N TYR A 200 -21.13 -13.61 22.01
CA TYR A 200 -21.64 -13.31 20.67
C TYR A 200 -21.00 -12.05 20.06
N SER A 201 -20.72 -11.03 20.89
CA SER A 201 -20.05 -9.81 20.46
C SER A 201 -18.64 -10.08 19.92
N VAL A 202 -17.85 -10.90 20.63
CA VAL A 202 -16.48 -11.25 20.20
C VAL A 202 -16.50 -11.99 18.86
N TYR A 203 -17.41 -12.95 18.68
CA TYR A 203 -17.55 -13.64 17.40
C TYR A 203 -17.99 -12.73 16.27
N PHE A 204 -19.00 -11.89 16.52
CA PHE A 204 -19.52 -10.95 15.53
C PHE A 204 -18.41 -10.03 15.02
N TRP A 205 -17.70 -9.34 15.92
CA TRP A 205 -16.63 -8.43 15.53
C TRP A 205 -15.45 -9.14 14.88
N THR A 206 -15.06 -10.30 15.38
CA THR A 206 -13.99 -11.11 14.77
C THR A 206 -14.34 -11.47 13.33
N LEU A 207 -15.54 -12.02 13.09
CA LEU A 207 -15.98 -12.43 11.75
C LEU A 207 -16.23 -11.23 10.82
N PHE A 208 -16.80 -10.13 11.34
CA PHE A 208 -17.02 -8.90 10.57
C PHE A 208 -15.70 -8.29 10.08
N LEU A 209 -14.71 -8.18 10.97
CA LEU A 209 -13.38 -7.67 10.62
C LEU A 209 -12.61 -8.64 9.72
N THR A 210 -12.82 -9.96 9.90
CA THR A 210 -12.29 -10.99 9.00
C THR A 210 -12.83 -10.80 7.58
N ALA A 211 -14.16 -10.70 7.43
CA ALA A 211 -14.80 -10.50 6.14
C ALA A 211 -14.32 -9.20 5.47
N THR A 212 -14.28 -8.12 6.24
CA THR A 212 -13.81 -6.81 5.76
C THR A 212 -12.36 -6.88 5.30
N THR A 213 -11.45 -7.44 6.10
CA THR A 213 -10.03 -7.60 5.74
C THR A 213 -9.87 -8.44 4.48
N TYR A 214 -10.60 -9.56 4.39
CA TYR A 214 -10.56 -10.47 3.26
C TYR A 214 -11.02 -9.80 1.96
N ILE A 215 -12.12 -9.03 2.00
CA ILE A 215 -12.65 -8.31 0.82
C ILE A 215 -11.70 -7.17 0.44
N PHE A 216 -11.28 -6.37 1.42
CA PHE A 216 -10.53 -5.14 1.20
C PHE A 216 -9.09 -5.39 0.76
N ALA A 217 -8.38 -6.30 1.41
CA ALA A 217 -7.01 -6.67 1.05
C ALA A 217 -6.96 -7.74 -0.07
N GLY A 218 -8.02 -8.53 -0.25
CA GLY A 218 -8.07 -9.56 -1.28
C GLY A 218 -8.49 -9.05 -2.65
N PHE A 219 -9.57 -8.26 -2.70
CA PHE A 219 -10.27 -7.93 -3.95
C PHE A 219 -10.32 -6.42 -4.22
N ALA A 220 -10.61 -5.60 -3.21
CA ALA A 220 -10.79 -4.15 -3.37
C ALA A 220 -9.51 -3.32 -3.13
N ARG A 221 -8.33 -3.94 -3.27
CA ARG A 221 -7.00 -3.39 -2.89
C ARG A 221 -6.79 -1.94 -3.33
N GLU A 222 -6.64 -1.74 -4.63
CA GLU A 222 -6.40 -0.45 -5.27
C GLU A 222 -7.67 0.41 -5.29
N TYR A 223 -8.84 -0.23 -5.36
CA TYR A 223 -10.13 0.47 -5.37
C TYR A 223 -10.35 1.26 -4.09
N ILE A 224 -9.95 0.71 -2.93
CA ILE A 224 -10.02 1.43 -1.66
C ILE A 224 -9.10 2.64 -1.69
N CYS A 225 -7.87 2.49 -2.16
CA CYS A 225 -6.91 3.59 -2.20
C CYS A 225 -7.32 4.71 -3.18
N ILE A 226 -7.98 4.38 -4.29
CA ILE A 226 -8.33 5.32 -5.36
C ILE A 226 -9.70 5.98 -5.11
N TYR A 227 -10.70 5.21 -4.67
CA TYR A 227 -12.10 5.66 -4.62
C TYR A 227 -12.63 5.84 -3.20
N ALA A 228 -12.30 4.93 -2.28
CA ALA A 228 -12.87 4.97 -0.92
C ALA A 228 -12.06 5.84 0.05
N CYS A 229 -10.75 5.95 -0.15
CA CYS A 229 -9.85 6.63 0.77
C CYS A 229 -9.92 8.16 0.57
N PRO A 230 -10.56 8.93 1.47
CA PRO A 230 -10.61 10.38 1.33
C PRO A 230 -9.20 10.99 1.42
N TYR A 231 -8.34 10.34 2.19
CA TYR A 231 -6.98 10.77 2.44
C TYR A 231 -6.12 10.80 1.17
N ALA A 232 -6.33 9.87 0.23
CA ALA A 232 -5.60 9.86 -1.04
C ALA A 232 -5.82 11.15 -1.84
N ARG A 233 -7.04 11.70 -1.81
CA ARG A 233 -7.40 12.95 -2.50
C ARG A 233 -6.88 14.17 -1.74
N PHE A 234 -7.07 14.21 -0.42
CA PHE A 234 -6.59 15.32 0.41
C PHE A 234 -5.08 15.49 0.34
N GLN A 235 -4.32 14.39 0.46
CA GLN A 235 -2.87 14.43 0.32
C GLN A 235 -2.42 14.88 -1.08
N GLY A 236 -3.15 14.49 -2.12
CA GLY A 236 -2.94 14.95 -3.49
C GLY A 236 -2.92 16.48 -3.59
N ALA A 237 -3.88 17.14 -2.95
CA ALA A 237 -3.98 18.60 -2.93
C ALA A 237 -2.91 19.29 -2.06
N MET A 238 -2.31 18.56 -1.10
CA MET A 238 -1.33 19.10 -0.15
C MET A 238 0.10 19.11 -0.68
N MET A 239 0.41 18.28 -1.68
CA MET A 239 1.72 18.28 -2.33
C MET A 239 1.92 19.54 -3.16
N ASP A 240 3.18 19.96 -3.29
CA ASP A 240 3.61 21.04 -4.17
C ASP A 240 4.83 20.61 -5.01
N ALA A 241 5.32 21.51 -5.86
CA ALA A 241 6.46 21.24 -6.73
C ALA A 241 7.77 20.97 -5.95
N ASP A 242 7.79 21.23 -4.64
CA ASP A 242 8.92 21.04 -3.74
C ASP A 242 8.72 19.81 -2.82
N SER A 243 7.63 19.05 -2.96
CA SER A 243 7.41 17.79 -2.26
C SER A 243 8.28 16.69 -2.85
N LEU A 244 8.96 15.92 -1.99
CA LEU A 244 9.80 14.80 -2.41
C LEU A 244 8.93 13.60 -2.77
N VAL A 245 8.80 13.36 -4.07
CA VAL A 245 7.95 12.30 -4.61
C VAL A 245 8.67 11.52 -5.70
N VAL A 246 8.28 10.26 -5.86
CA VAL A 246 8.80 9.43 -6.94
C VAL A 246 8.39 10.04 -8.26
N THR A 247 9.38 10.41 -9.07
CA THR A 247 9.19 11.10 -10.35
C THR A 247 10.08 10.47 -11.41
N TYR A 248 9.60 10.48 -12.65
CA TYR A 248 10.35 10.09 -13.84
C TYR A 248 11.08 11.31 -14.40
N ASP A 249 12.36 11.14 -14.74
CA ASP A 249 13.18 12.19 -15.36
C ASP A 249 12.90 12.24 -16.86
N GLU A 250 11.99 13.13 -17.26
CA GLU A 250 11.56 13.28 -18.65
C GLU A 250 12.70 13.74 -19.56
N VAL A 251 13.58 14.64 -19.09
CA VAL A 251 14.70 15.17 -19.89
C VAL A 251 15.69 14.07 -20.25
N ARG A 252 15.94 13.16 -19.30
CA ARG A 252 16.84 12.03 -19.52
C ARG A 252 16.17 10.86 -20.23
N GLY A 253 14.87 10.68 -20.02
CA GLY A 253 14.12 9.53 -20.48
C GLY A 253 13.47 9.68 -21.85
N GLU A 254 13.23 10.90 -22.33
CA GLU A 254 12.52 11.16 -23.58
C GLU A 254 13.44 11.63 -24.72
N PRO A 255 13.17 11.26 -25.99
CA PRO A 255 12.10 10.36 -26.43
C PRO A 255 12.40 8.90 -26.09
N ARG A 256 11.42 8.12 -25.62
CA ARG A 256 11.62 6.71 -25.24
C ARG A 256 12.21 5.89 -26.40
N GLY A 257 13.28 5.16 -26.14
CA GLY A 257 13.85 4.20 -27.09
C GLY A 257 12.93 3.00 -27.29
N LYS A 258 12.75 2.56 -28.54
CA LYS A 258 11.99 1.34 -28.84
C LYS A 258 12.79 0.11 -28.41
N GLN A 259 12.15 -0.84 -27.74
CA GLN A 259 12.73 -2.06 -27.17
C GLN A 259 13.54 -2.96 -28.15
N ASN A 260 13.51 -2.66 -29.46
CA ASN A 260 14.15 -3.45 -30.54
C ASN A 260 15.00 -2.63 -31.53
N SER A 261 15.31 -1.36 -31.25
CA SER A 261 16.24 -0.64 -32.10
C SER A 261 17.67 -0.83 -31.60
N HIS A 262 18.56 -1.39 -32.43
CA HIS A 262 20.03 -1.26 -32.33
C HIS A 262 20.52 0.19 -32.50
N ILE A 263 19.64 1.16 -32.26
CA ILE A 263 19.91 2.58 -32.31
C ILE A 263 20.30 2.94 -30.88
N ASP A 264 21.54 3.40 -30.70
CA ASP A 264 21.94 4.17 -29.53
C ASP A 264 20.97 5.35 -29.44
N THR A 265 19.94 5.18 -28.62
CA THR A 265 19.02 6.24 -28.30
C THR A 265 19.70 7.06 -27.22
N GLU A 266 19.83 8.38 -27.45
CA GLU A 266 20.38 9.31 -26.46
C GLU A 266 19.63 9.22 -25.13
N SER A 267 18.36 8.80 -25.16
CA SER A 267 17.50 8.67 -23.99
C SER A 267 17.75 7.40 -23.20
N ASP A 268 17.52 7.49 -21.90
CA ASP A 268 17.73 6.40 -20.95
C ASP A 268 16.55 5.45 -20.83
N CYS A 269 15.33 5.88 -21.18
CA CYS A 269 14.14 5.05 -21.12
C CYS A 269 14.03 4.15 -22.35
N VAL A 270 14.07 2.83 -22.15
CA VAL A 270 13.95 1.82 -23.24
C VAL A 270 12.53 1.25 -23.43
N ASP A 271 11.51 1.97 -22.95
CA ASP A 271 10.09 1.59 -23.07
C ASP A 271 9.77 0.14 -22.62
N CYS A 272 10.43 -0.36 -21.57
CA CYS A 272 10.28 -1.75 -21.13
C CYS A 272 9.02 -2.05 -20.28
N TYR A 273 8.24 -1.02 -19.92
CA TYR A 273 7.06 -1.07 -19.04
C TYR A 273 7.27 -1.71 -17.66
N ARG A 274 8.52 -1.92 -17.23
CA ARG A 274 8.79 -2.60 -15.95
C ARG A 274 8.25 -1.80 -14.76
N CYS A 275 8.39 -0.47 -14.79
CA CYS A 275 7.86 0.46 -13.78
C CYS A 275 6.34 0.36 -13.62
N VAL A 276 5.59 0.14 -14.71
CA VAL A 276 4.13 0.00 -14.72
C VAL A 276 3.70 -1.33 -14.10
N VAL A 277 4.35 -2.42 -14.50
CA VAL A 277 3.98 -3.78 -14.06
C VAL A 277 4.30 -4.04 -12.58
N VAL A 278 5.25 -3.31 -11.99
CA VAL A 278 5.53 -3.41 -10.54
C VAL A 278 4.67 -2.46 -9.69
N CYS A 279 3.92 -1.55 -10.32
CA CYS A 279 3.13 -0.56 -9.61
C CYS A 279 1.89 -1.19 -8.95
N PRO A 280 1.72 -1.06 -7.62
CA PRO A 280 0.59 -1.68 -6.92
C PRO A 280 -0.76 -1.03 -7.25
N VAL A 281 -0.76 0.20 -7.77
CA VAL A 281 -1.95 0.94 -8.20
C VAL A 281 -2.09 1.03 -9.72
N GLY A 282 -1.19 0.35 -10.46
CA GLY A 282 -1.29 0.16 -11.92
C GLY A 282 -1.22 1.46 -12.72
N ILE A 283 -0.44 2.44 -12.24
CA ILE A 283 -0.20 3.68 -12.95
C ILE A 283 1.07 3.63 -13.79
N ASP A 284 1.13 4.48 -14.81
CA ASP A 284 2.34 4.74 -15.58
C ASP A 284 3.01 6.03 -15.10
N ILE A 285 4.11 5.87 -14.35
CA ILE A 285 4.88 6.99 -13.78
C ILE A 285 5.52 7.89 -14.85
N ARG A 286 5.56 7.44 -16.10
CA ARG A 286 6.11 8.22 -17.22
C ARG A 286 5.11 9.23 -17.78
N ASP A 287 3.85 9.18 -17.34
CA ASP A 287 2.81 10.18 -17.66
C ASP A 287 2.78 11.32 -16.63
N GLY A 288 3.84 11.44 -15.83
CA GLY A 288 3.98 12.46 -14.78
C GLY A 288 3.36 12.05 -13.45
N GLN A 289 3.11 13.06 -12.60
CA GLN A 289 2.57 12.84 -11.27
C GLN A 289 1.05 12.61 -11.31
N GLN A 290 0.64 11.45 -10.81
CA GLN A 290 -0.75 11.03 -10.77
C GLN A 290 -1.19 10.84 -9.32
N TYR A 291 -2.38 11.34 -8.96
CA TYR A 291 -2.86 11.34 -7.57
C TYR A 291 -2.95 9.93 -6.98
N GLN A 292 -3.11 8.88 -7.81
CA GLN A 292 -3.19 7.50 -7.38
C GLN A 292 -1.85 6.98 -6.83
N CYS A 293 -0.71 7.61 -7.18
CA CYS A 293 0.61 7.20 -6.72
C CYS A 293 0.69 7.19 -5.19
N ILE A 294 1.04 6.05 -4.61
CA ILE A 294 1.22 5.90 -3.15
C ILE A 294 2.66 6.16 -2.68
N ASN A 295 3.51 6.72 -3.53
CA ASN A 295 4.90 7.08 -3.22
C ASN A 295 5.71 5.94 -2.56
N CYS A 296 5.66 4.73 -3.13
CA CYS A 296 6.27 3.52 -2.55
C CYS A 296 7.64 3.12 -3.13
N GLY A 297 8.10 3.77 -4.20
CA GLY A 297 9.44 3.55 -4.78
C GLY A 297 9.66 2.23 -5.51
N LEU A 298 8.66 1.35 -5.65
CA LEU A 298 8.86 0.05 -6.32
C LEU A 298 9.22 0.20 -7.81
N CYS A 299 8.75 1.26 -8.47
CA CYS A 299 9.14 1.58 -9.84
C CYS A 299 10.61 2.06 -9.95
N VAL A 300 11.17 2.66 -8.89
CA VAL A 300 12.59 3.06 -8.85
C VAL A 300 13.46 1.80 -8.87
N ASP A 301 13.21 0.88 -7.94
CA ASP A 301 13.95 -0.39 -7.87
C ASP A 301 13.89 -1.15 -9.20
N ALA A 302 12.69 -1.27 -9.77
CA ALA A 302 12.49 -1.99 -11.03
C ALA A 302 13.13 -1.32 -12.25
N CYS A 303 13.25 0.01 -12.24
CA CYS A 303 13.90 0.75 -13.31
C CYS A 303 15.42 0.63 -13.20
N ASN A 304 15.99 0.80 -12.00
CA ASN A 304 17.42 0.63 -11.77
C ASN A 304 17.88 -0.79 -12.14
N ASP A 305 17.08 -1.83 -11.84
CA ASP A 305 17.34 -3.20 -12.28
C ASP A 305 17.50 -3.34 -13.82
N ILE A 306 16.83 -2.49 -14.61
CA ILE A 306 16.96 -2.45 -16.07
C ILE A 306 18.15 -1.58 -16.48
N MET A 307 18.31 -0.39 -15.89
CA MET A 307 19.42 0.53 -16.19
C MET A 307 20.78 -0.14 -15.97
N THR A 308 20.96 -0.81 -14.82
CA THR A 308 22.17 -1.57 -14.50
C THR A 308 22.46 -2.65 -15.55
N LYS A 309 21.44 -3.38 -16.05
CA LYS A 309 21.62 -4.41 -17.09
C LYS A 309 22.04 -3.83 -18.44
N LEU A 310 21.53 -2.65 -18.75
CA LEU A 310 21.85 -1.90 -19.97
C LEU A 310 23.13 -1.08 -19.83
N LYS A 311 23.77 -1.08 -18.64
CA LYS A 311 24.93 -0.24 -18.30
C LYS A 311 24.68 1.26 -18.52
N LYS A 312 23.43 1.69 -18.30
CA LYS A 312 23.04 3.11 -18.30
C LYS A 312 23.03 3.65 -16.85
N PRO A 313 23.13 4.98 -16.64
CA PRO A 313 23.06 5.57 -15.31
C PRO A 313 21.77 5.21 -14.57
N ASP A 314 21.86 4.83 -13.30
CA ASP A 314 20.69 4.54 -12.47
C ASP A 314 19.85 5.81 -12.18
N ASN A 315 18.73 5.65 -11.48
CA ASN A 315 17.86 6.74 -10.99
C ASN A 315 17.16 7.55 -12.09
N LEU A 316 16.75 6.87 -13.17
CA LEU A 316 15.87 7.46 -14.19
C LEU A 316 14.49 7.76 -13.61
N ILE A 317 14.04 6.88 -12.71
CA ILE A 317 12.96 7.16 -11.79
C ILE A 317 13.59 7.29 -10.41
N ARG A 318 13.31 8.38 -9.68
CA ARG A 318 13.89 8.65 -8.36
C ARG A 318 12.94 9.44 -7.48
N TYR A 319 13.20 9.47 -6.18
CA TYR A 319 12.56 10.46 -5.31
C TYR A 319 13.22 11.80 -5.56
N ASP A 320 12.45 12.75 -6.07
CA ASP A 320 12.92 14.12 -6.30
C ASP A 320 11.75 15.11 -6.18
N THR A 321 12.05 16.39 -6.30
CA THR A 321 11.05 17.44 -6.41
C THR A 321 10.87 17.83 -7.88
N LEU A 322 9.65 18.19 -8.26
CA LEU A 322 9.37 18.69 -9.62
C LEU A 322 10.21 19.95 -9.91
N ARG A 323 10.47 20.78 -8.89
CA ARG A 323 11.34 21.96 -9.03
C ARG A 323 12.77 21.58 -9.34
N ASN A 324 13.34 20.56 -8.67
CA ASN A 324 14.71 20.12 -8.94
C ASN A 324 14.86 19.56 -10.34
N LEU A 325 13.93 18.72 -10.78
CA LEU A 325 13.95 18.20 -12.16
C LEU A 325 13.93 19.33 -13.19
N ASN A 326 13.08 20.33 -12.98
CA ASN A 326 13.03 21.52 -13.83
C ASN A 326 14.30 22.39 -13.75
N ARG A 327 15.07 22.32 -12.66
CA ARG A 327 16.35 23.02 -12.51
C ARG A 327 17.47 22.26 -13.21
N GLU A 328 17.53 20.95 -13.01
CA GLU A 328 18.47 20.06 -13.68
C GLU A 328 18.29 20.10 -15.21
N ALA A 329 17.04 20.14 -15.68
CA ALA A 329 16.68 20.38 -17.08
C ALA A 329 17.29 21.67 -17.66
N LYS A 330 17.54 22.68 -16.82
CA LYS A 330 18.15 23.96 -17.17
C LYS A 330 19.65 24.03 -16.87
N GLY A 331 20.28 22.91 -16.50
CA GLY A 331 21.68 22.84 -16.08
C GLY A 331 21.98 23.51 -14.73
N LEU A 332 20.95 23.76 -13.91
CA LEU A 332 21.10 24.38 -12.59
C LEU A 332 21.26 23.30 -11.50
N SER A 333 21.99 23.63 -10.43
CA SER A 333 22.16 22.72 -9.28
C SER A 333 20.85 22.43 -8.56
N SER A 334 20.73 21.22 -7.99
CA SER A 334 19.60 20.83 -7.15
C SER A 334 19.53 21.69 -5.88
N ASN A 335 18.32 22.00 -5.43
CA ASN A 335 18.08 22.78 -4.22
C ASN A 335 16.82 22.30 -3.51
N PHE A 336 17.01 21.55 -2.42
CA PHE A 336 15.91 21.07 -1.58
C PHE A 336 15.55 22.11 -0.53
N LYS A 337 14.34 22.67 -0.62
CA LYS A 337 13.80 23.62 0.37
C LYS A 337 12.88 22.91 1.35
N ILE A 338 13.42 22.57 2.52
CA ILE A 338 12.66 21.93 3.61
C ILE A 338 11.75 22.94 4.32
N LEU A 339 12.22 24.16 4.57
CA LEU A 339 11.42 25.24 5.19
C LEU A 339 10.77 26.11 4.10
N ARG A 340 9.44 26.10 4.03
CA ARG A 340 8.64 26.92 3.11
C ARG A 340 7.29 27.32 3.73
N PRO A 341 6.57 28.33 3.22
CA PRO A 341 5.29 28.76 3.80
C PRO A 341 4.32 27.60 4.04
N ARG A 342 4.28 26.63 3.13
CA ARG A 342 3.42 25.44 3.22
C ARG A 342 3.80 24.44 4.32
N THR A 343 5.03 24.47 4.83
CA THR A 343 5.51 23.58 5.91
C THR A 343 5.49 24.27 7.28
N ILE A 344 5.13 25.55 7.35
CA ILE A 344 5.13 26.38 8.57
C ILE A 344 3.68 26.68 9.05
N ILE A 345 2.67 26.35 8.24
CA ILE A 345 1.24 26.54 8.54
C ILE A 345 0.74 25.53 9.57
#